data_AF-A0A401PWD1-F1
#
_entry.id   AF-A0A401PWD1-F1
#
_cell.length_a   1.000
_cell.length_b   1.000
_cell.length_c   1.000
_cell.angle_alpha   90.00
_cell.angle_beta   90.00
_cell.angle_gamma   90.00
#
_symmetry.space_group_name_H-M   'P 1'
#
loop_
_entity.id
_entity.type
_entity.pdbx_description
1 polymer ?
#
loop_
_entity_poly.entity_id
_entity_poly.type
_entity_poly.pdbx_seq_one_letter_code
_entity_poly.pdbx_strand_id
1 'polypeptide(L)'
;MEDFNLHYRFLNWRRRIREIREVRAVRHQERYKRILVDGDILSYHGNSDEVGCYVAPRSLTKENNYFEVCIVDTGVRGTIAVGLVPQYYKLDHQPGWLPHSVAYHADDGKLFNGNGVGQQFGPKCLAGDRIGCGVHPESFDRGMATVFFTRNGKEVGGEVYFIS
;
A
#
# COMPACT_ATOMS: atom_id res chain seq x y z
N MET A 1 -9.54 -28.35 -44.16
CA MET A 1 -9.17 -26.93 -43.98
C MET A 1 -9.63 -26.35 -42.64
N GLU A 2 -10.61 -26.94 -41.96
CA GLU A 2 -11.14 -26.44 -40.67
C GLU A 2 -10.26 -26.77 -39.44
N ASP A 3 -9.54 -27.90 -39.44
CA ASP A 3 -8.70 -28.32 -38.31
C ASP A 3 -7.50 -27.39 -38.03
N PHE A 4 -6.91 -26.80 -39.08
CA PHE A 4 -5.81 -25.85 -38.93
C PHE A 4 -6.24 -24.58 -38.19
N ASN A 5 -7.50 -24.14 -38.38
CA ASN A 5 -8.05 -22.95 -37.73
C ASN A 5 -8.32 -23.21 -36.23
N LEU A 6 -8.81 -24.40 -35.89
CA LEU A 6 -9.07 -24.80 -34.51
C LEU A 6 -7.78 -24.92 -33.68
N HIS A 7 -6.73 -25.51 -34.26
CA HIS A 7 -5.41 -25.62 -33.62
C HIS A 7 -4.79 -24.24 -33.33
N TYR A 8 -4.86 -23.33 -34.28
CA TYR A 8 -4.34 -21.97 -34.11
C TYR A 8 -5.10 -21.18 -33.04
N ARG A 9 -6.44 -21.31 -33.01
CA ARG A 9 -7.29 -20.71 -31.96
C ARG A 9 -6.97 -21.27 -30.58
N PHE A 10 -6.71 -22.57 -30.46
CA PHE A 10 -6.33 -23.22 -29.21
C PHE A 10 -4.96 -22.76 -28.70
N LEU A 11 -3.97 -22.62 -29.59
CA LEU A 11 -2.65 -22.10 -29.22
C LEU A 11 -2.71 -20.63 -28.76
N ASN A 12 -3.47 -19.79 -29.45
CA ASN A 12 -3.69 -18.39 -29.06
C ASN A 12 -4.42 -18.27 -27.72
N TRP A 13 -5.43 -19.13 -27.49
CA TRP A 13 -6.13 -19.22 -26.21
C TRP A 13 -5.18 -19.61 -25.06
N ARG A 14 -4.31 -20.61 -25.27
CA ARG A 14 -3.32 -21.03 -24.25
C ARG A 14 -2.29 -19.96 -23.94
N ARG A 15 -1.80 -19.22 -24.95
CA ARG A 15 -0.92 -18.05 -24.73
C ARG A 15 -1.62 -16.99 -23.90
N ARG A 16 -2.85 -16.62 -24.27
CA ARG A 16 -3.64 -15.61 -23.56
C ARG A 16 -3.96 -16.03 -22.11
N ILE A 17 -4.26 -17.31 -21.85
CA ILE A 17 -4.42 -17.82 -20.48
C ILE A 17 -3.11 -17.71 -19.70
N ARG A 18 -1.98 -18.07 -20.31
CA ARG A 18 -0.66 -17.99 -19.66
C ARG A 18 -0.32 -16.55 -19.30
N GLU A 19 -0.50 -15.61 -20.22
CA GLU A 19 -0.32 -14.17 -19.97
C GLU A 19 -1.25 -13.67 -18.86
N ILE A 20 -2.53 -14.04 -18.88
CA ILE A 20 -3.47 -13.67 -17.80
C ILE A 20 -3.01 -14.22 -16.45
N ARG A 21 -2.51 -15.46 -16.41
CA ARG A 21 -2.00 -16.08 -15.18
C ARG A 21 -0.73 -15.43 -14.69
N GLU A 22 0.20 -15.11 -15.58
CA GLU A 22 1.46 -14.41 -15.25
C GLU A 22 1.17 -13.00 -14.75
N VAL A 23 0.31 -12.25 -15.44
CA VAL A 23 -0.15 -10.92 -14.98
C VAL A 23 -0.80 -11.02 -13.60
N ARG A 24 -1.70 -11.99 -13.38
CA ARG A 24 -2.32 -12.21 -12.06
C ARG A 24 -1.32 -12.61 -10.99
N ALA A 25 -0.32 -13.44 -11.30
CA ALA A 25 0.71 -13.85 -10.36
C ALA A 25 1.58 -12.65 -9.93
N VAL A 26 1.98 -11.81 -10.88
CA VAL A 26 2.72 -10.56 -10.61
C VAL A 26 1.89 -9.60 -9.74
N ARG A 27 0.57 -9.55 -9.94
CA ARG A 27 -0.32 -8.71 -9.12
C ARG A 27 -0.35 -9.09 -7.64
N HIS A 28 0.04 -10.32 -7.30
CA HIS A 28 -0.05 -10.88 -5.95
C HIS A 28 1.31 -11.09 -5.28
N GLN A 29 2.37 -10.50 -5.82
CA GLN A 29 3.69 -10.53 -5.19
C GLN A 29 3.89 -9.29 -4.34
N GLU A 30 4.41 -9.48 -3.13
CA GLU A 30 4.88 -8.36 -2.32
C GLU A 30 6.06 -7.67 -3.01
N ARG A 31 6.20 -6.37 -2.76
CA ARG A 31 7.22 -5.56 -3.40
C ARG A 31 7.89 -4.69 -2.37
N TYR A 32 9.20 -4.77 -2.29
CA TYR A 32 9.94 -3.96 -1.35
C TYR A 32 11.34 -3.63 -1.83
N LYS A 33 11.91 -2.58 -1.26
CA LYS A 33 13.29 -2.14 -1.47
C LYS A 33 13.83 -1.61 -0.15
N ARG A 34 15.06 -2.01 0.21
CA ARG A 34 15.75 -1.60 1.46
C ARG A 34 14.94 -1.87 2.74
N ILE A 35 14.16 -2.95 2.70
CA ILE A 35 13.42 -3.51 3.84
C ILE A 35 13.79 -4.99 3.91
N LEU A 36 14.17 -5.48 5.10
CA LEU A 36 14.22 -6.90 5.40
C LEU A 36 12.84 -7.35 5.87
N VAL A 37 12.40 -8.50 5.38
CA VAL A 37 11.09 -9.09 5.71
C VAL A 37 11.36 -10.42 6.41
N ASP A 38 10.93 -10.53 7.67
CA ASP A 38 10.98 -11.77 8.46
C ASP A 38 9.59 -12.04 9.05
N GLY A 39 8.81 -12.87 8.35
CA GLY A 39 7.39 -13.03 8.63
C GLY A 39 6.66 -11.68 8.55
N ASP A 40 6.06 -11.27 9.67
CA ASP A 40 5.33 -10.00 9.78
C ASP A 40 6.22 -8.82 10.26
N ILE A 41 7.53 -9.05 10.42
CA ILE A 41 8.48 -8.02 10.86
C ILE A 41 9.16 -7.40 9.64
N LEU A 42 9.02 -6.07 9.54
CA LEU A 42 9.66 -5.26 8.51
C LEU A 42 10.76 -4.40 9.16
N SER A 43 12.00 -4.57 8.71
CA SER A 43 13.15 -3.83 9.25
C SER A 43 13.82 -3.00 8.16
N TYR A 44 14.06 -1.71 8.42
CA TYR A 44 14.80 -0.85 7.50
C TYR A 44 16.23 -1.36 7.29
N HIS A 45 16.67 -1.41 6.04
CA HIS A 45 18.00 -1.90 5.64
C HIS A 45 18.51 -1.14 4.42
N GLY A 46 18.55 0.19 4.54
CA GLY A 46 19.16 1.11 3.58
C GLY A 46 20.25 1.97 4.22
N ASN A 47 20.90 2.81 3.41
CA ASN A 47 21.86 3.81 3.89
C ASN A 47 21.15 5.12 4.28
N SER A 48 21.78 6.00 5.06
CA SER A 48 21.12 7.12 5.79
C SER A 48 20.23 8.07 4.98
N ASP A 49 20.45 8.19 3.67
CA ASP A 49 19.74 9.06 2.73
C ASP A 49 18.70 8.31 1.88
N GLU A 50 18.59 7.00 2.03
CA GLU A 50 17.76 6.15 1.22
C GLU A 50 16.41 5.85 1.85
N VAL A 51 15.35 5.89 1.04
CA VAL A 51 14.02 5.43 1.45
C VAL A 51 13.90 3.92 1.24
N GLY A 52 13.41 3.22 2.26
CA GLY A 52 12.88 1.87 2.16
C GLY A 52 11.36 1.87 2.08
N CYS A 53 10.79 0.96 1.30
CA CYS A 53 9.35 0.85 1.10
C CYS A 53 8.95 -0.61 0.96
N TYR A 54 7.80 -0.96 1.51
CA TYR A 54 7.14 -2.26 1.37
C TYR A 54 5.70 -2.04 0.90
N VAL A 55 5.27 -2.85 -0.08
CA VAL A 55 3.91 -2.86 -0.62
C VAL A 55 3.39 -4.30 -0.54
N ALA A 56 2.30 -4.48 0.19
CA ALA A 56 1.66 -5.76 0.42
C ALA A 56 1.14 -6.41 -0.89
N PRO A 57 1.05 -7.74 -0.96
CA PRO A 57 0.65 -8.47 -2.17
C PRO A 57 -0.85 -8.37 -2.49
N ARG A 58 -1.68 -7.92 -1.55
CA ARG A 58 -3.14 -7.86 -1.71
C ARG A 58 -3.62 -6.46 -1.37
N SER A 59 -4.43 -5.92 -2.27
CA SER A 59 -5.20 -4.70 -2.01
C SER A 59 -6.25 -4.96 -0.93
N LEU A 60 -6.65 -3.90 -0.25
CA LEU A 60 -7.81 -3.94 0.63
C LEU A 60 -9.08 -4.27 -0.17
N THR A 61 -9.98 -5.03 0.44
CA THR A 61 -11.31 -5.36 -0.09
C THR A 61 -12.38 -4.91 0.89
N LYS A 62 -13.66 -5.10 0.55
CA LYS A 62 -14.77 -4.79 1.47
C LYS A 62 -14.72 -5.62 2.76
N GLU A 63 -14.25 -6.86 2.66
CA GLU A 63 -14.15 -7.82 3.76
C GLU A 63 -12.84 -7.70 4.55
N ASN A 64 -11.78 -7.22 3.88
CA ASN A 64 -10.48 -6.97 4.48
C ASN A 64 -10.05 -5.54 4.17
N ASN A 65 -10.66 -4.60 4.89
CA ASN A 65 -10.62 -3.17 4.61
C ASN A 65 -9.76 -2.38 5.61
N TYR A 66 -9.02 -3.07 6.49
CA TYR A 66 -8.25 -2.46 7.57
C TYR A 66 -6.99 -3.27 7.88
N PHE A 67 -5.90 -2.59 8.19
CA PHE A 67 -4.68 -3.20 8.72
C PHE A 67 -4.02 -2.28 9.74
N GLU A 68 -3.17 -2.84 10.60
CA GLU A 68 -2.37 -2.09 11.55
C GLU A 68 -0.88 -2.40 11.39
N VAL A 69 -0.06 -1.40 11.71
CA VAL A 69 1.39 -1.53 11.82
C VAL A 69 1.79 -1.13 13.25
N CYS A 70 2.42 -2.06 13.96
CA CYS A 70 2.98 -1.82 15.28
C CYS A 70 4.41 -1.31 15.12
N ILE A 71 4.73 -0.14 15.68
CA ILE A 71 6.09 0.40 15.67
C ILE A 71 6.87 -0.30 16.76
N VAL A 72 7.73 -1.25 16.39
CA VAL A 72 8.60 -1.95 17.34
C VAL A 72 9.76 -1.03 17.76
N ASP A 73 10.37 -0.35 16.79
CA ASP A 73 11.48 0.59 16.99
C ASP A 73 11.33 1.72 15.96
N THR A 74 11.53 2.97 16.39
CA THR A 74 11.52 4.15 15.52
C THR A 74 12.82 4.32 14.74
N GLY A 75 13.89 3.64 15.16
CA GLY A 75 15.25 3.89 14.69
C GLY A 75 15.68 5.33 14.98
N VAL A 76 16.64 5.83 14.20
CA VAL A 76 17.28 7.12 14.45
C VAL A 76 16.35 8.31 14.20
N ARG A 77 15.51 8.25 13.17
CA ARG A 77 14.69 9.39 12.72
C ARG A 77 13.20 9.23 12.96
N GLY A 78 12.70 8.01 13.19
CA GLY A 78 11.26 7.75 13.34
C GLY A 78 10.43 7.98 12.06
N THR A 79 11.07 8.16 10.89
CA THR A 79 10.41 8.43 9.61
C THR A 79 9.77 7.16 9.05
N ILE A 80 8.64 6.79 9.65
CA ILE A 80 7.84 5.62 9.31
C ILE A 80 6.50 6.13 8.77
N ALA A 81 6.12 5.69 7.58
CA ALA A 81 4.86 6.04 6.95
C ALA A 81 3.98 4.81 6.73
N VAL A 82 2.72 4.90 7.11
CA VAL A 82 1.72 3.82 6.97
C VAL A 82 0.55 4.34 6.15
N GLY A 83 0.14 3.60 5.11
CA GLY A 83 -0.91 4.07 4.23
C GLY A 83 -1.18 3.19 3.02
N LEU A 84 -1.89 3.76 2.05
CA LEU A 84 -2.31 3.11 0.82
C LEU A 84 -1.58 3.70 -0.40
N VAL A 85 -1.23 2.82 -1.32
CA VAL A 85 -0.53 3.15 -2.56
C VAL A 85 -1.13 2.39 -3.74
N PRO A 86 -0.95 2.85 -4.99
CA PRO A 86 -1.28 2.06 -6.17
C PRO A 86 -0.36 0.84 -6.28
N GLN A 87 -0.82 -0.19 -6.99
CA GLN A 87 -0.10 -1.44 -7.20
C GLN A 87 1.35 -1.26 -7.71
N TYR A 88 1.58 -0.24 -8.54
CA TYR A 88 2.90 0.04 -9.11
C TYR A 88 3.59 1.27 -8.52
N TYR A 89 3.48 1.44 -7.20
CA TYR A 89 4.19 2.50 -6.49
C TYR A 89 5.72 2.39 -6.59
N LYS A 90 6.41 3.53 -6.65
CA LYS A 90 7.87 3.56 -6.62
C LYS A 90 8.38 3.24 -5.21
N LEU A 91 9.30 2.30 -5.09
CA LEU A 91 9.77 1.77 -3.81
C LEU A 91 10.91 2.58 -3.16
N ASP A 92 11.26 3.72 -3.76
CA ASP A 92 12.25 4.68 -3.26
C ASP A 92 11.59 5.99 -2.78
N HIS A 93 10.27 5.97 -2.58
CA HIS A 93 9.49 7.08 -2.03
C HIS A 93 8.62 6.56 -0.88
N GLN A 94 8.38 7.40 0.13
CA GLN A 94 7.46 7.03 1.20
C GLN A 94 6.02 7.10 0.70
N PRO A 95 5.12 6.20 1.15
CA PRO A 95 3.69 6.33 0.93
C PRO A 95 3.18 7.74 1.21
N GLY A 96 2.26 8.24 0.37
CA GLY A 96 1.72 9.59 0.45
C GLY A 96 2.53 10.66 -0.31
N TRP A 97 3.78 10.40 -0.72
CA TRP A 97 4.58 11.42 -1.43
C TRP A 97 4.26 11.56 -2.93
N LEU A 98 3.86 10.46 -3.57
CA LEU A 98 3.55 10.41 -5.00
C LEU A 98 2.04 10.28 -5.28
N PRO A 99 1.54 10.72 -6.44
CA PRO A 99 0.11 10.70 -6.77
C PRO A 99 -0.59 9.36 -6.50
N HIS A 100 -1.89 9.45 -6.20
CA HIS A 100 -2.77 8.31 -5.91
C HIS A 100 -2.37 7.50 -4.66
N SER A 101 -1.59 8.10 -3.75
CA SER A 101 -1.25 7.51 -2.45
C SER A 101 -1.61 8.42 -1.30
N VAL A 102 -1.85 7.82 -0.13
CA VAL A 102 -2.13 8.51 1.12
C VAL A 102 -1.45 7.79 2.27
N ALA A 103 -0.84 8.54 3.20
CA ALA A 103 -0.23 7.93 4.37
C ALA A 103 -0.16 8.87 5.57
N TYR A 104 -0.20 8.27 6.75
CA TYR A 104 0.07 8.90 8.02
C TYR A 104 1.54 8.68 8.40
N HIS A 105 2.26 9.77 8.68
CA HIS A 105 3.70 9.76 8.97
C HIS A 105 3.93 9.89 10.48
N ALA A 106 4.69 8.94 11.04
CA ALA A 106 4.88 8.81 12.48
C ALA A 106 5.73 9.94 13.08
N ASP A 107 6.74 10.42 12.36
CA ASP A 107 7.73 11.38 12.85
C ASP A 107 7.18 12.79 13.03
N ASP A 108 6.18 13.19 12.25
CA ASP A 108 5.58 14.53 12.31
C ASP A 108 4.07 14.54 12.60
N GLY A 109 3.40 13.38 12.52
CA GLY A 109 1.95 13.27 12.72
C GLY A 109 1.17 13.89 11.57
N LYS A 110 1.75 14.00 10.38
CA LYS A 110 1.08 14.59 9.22
C LYS A 110 0.49 13.54 8.29
N LEU A 111 -0.51 13.99 7.55
CA LEU A 111 -1.08 13.25 6.44
C LEU A 111 -0.45 13.73 5.13
N PHE A 112 0.06 12.79 4.34
CA PHE A 112 0.57 13.04 2.99
C PHE A 112 -0.38 12.37 2.00
N ASN A 113 -0.87 13.12 1.00
CA ASN A 113 -1.96 12.69 0.11
C ASN A 113 -1.61 12.83 -1.38
N GLY A 114 -0.40 12.43 -1.75
CA GLY A 114 0.08 12.35 -3.12
C GLY A 114 0.96 13.51 -3.54
N ASN A 115 1.46 14.27 -2.57
CA ASN A 115 2.45 15.31 -2.74
C ASN A 115 3.43 15.25 -1.57
N GLY A 116 4.67 15.70 -1.77
CA GLY A 116 5.72 15.69 -0.74
C GLY A 116 5.52 16.70 0.40
N VAL A 117 4.32 17.29 0.55
CA VAL A 117 4.01 18.32 1.55
C VAL A 117 2.90 17.82 2.48
N GLY A 118 3.29 17.41 3.69
CA GLY A 118 2.35 16.90 4.69
C GLY A 118 1.44 17.98 5.26
N GLN A 119 0.21 17.60 5.60
CA GLN A 119 -0.80 18.44 6.24
C GLN A 119 -0.96 18.04 7.71
N GLN A 120 -1.28 19.00 8.58
CA GLN A 120 -1.53 18.72 10.00
C GLN A 120 -2.71 17.75 10.13
N PHE A 121 -2.53 16.67 10.86
CA PHE A 121 -3.54 15.61 10.93
C PHE A 121 -3.67 15.00 12.33
N GLY A 122 -2.58 14.42 12.85
CA GLY A 122 -2.59 13.71 14.11
C GLY A 122 -1.33 13.92 14.95
N PRO A 123 -1.24 13.24 16.10
CA PRO A 123 -0.07 13.28 16.96
C PRO A 123 1.01 12.27 16.51
N LYS A 124 2.28 12.67 16.53
CA LYS A 124 3.44 11.79 16.28
C LYS A 124 3.33 10.43 16.98
N CYS A 125 3.77 9.37 16.29
CA CYS A 125 3.76 8.00 16.82
C CYS A 125 5.19 7.57 17.18
N LEU A 126 5.32 6.77 18.23
CA LEU A 126 6.58 6.32 18.81
C LEU A 126 6.62 4.79 18.90
N ALA A 127 7.74 4.24 19.33
CA ALA A 127 7.84 2.82 19.64
C ALA A 127 6.75 2.39 20.64
N GLY A 128 6.07 1.28 20.35
CA GLY A 128 4.92 0.78 21.06
C GLY A 128 3.56 1.25 20.54
N ASP A 129 3.49 2.34 19.76
CA ASP A 129 2.26 2.77 19.11
C ASP A 129 1.89 1.84 17.93
N ARG A 130 0.58 1.74 17.68
CA ARG A 130 -0.01 1.08 16.51
C ARG A 130 -0.67 2.11 15.61
N ILE A 131 -0.27 2.14 14.35
CA ILE A 131 -0.93 2.95 13.32
C ILE A 131 -1.85 2.04 12.51
N GLY A 132 -3.15 2.32 12.52
CA GLY A 132 -4.10 1.66 11.64
C GLY A 132 -4.40 2.47 10.39
N CYS A 133 -4.70 1.78 9.29
CA CYS A 133 -5.16 2.37 8.04
C CYS A 133 -6.28 1.50 7.48
N GLY A 134 -7.38 2.13 7.08
CA GLY A 134 -8.50 1.42 6.49
C GLY A 134 -9.30 2.25 5.49
N VAL A 135 -10.22 1.57 4.82
CA VAL A 135 -11.20 2.16 3.91
C VAL A 135 -12.59 1.84 4.42
N HIS A 136 -13.50 2.81 4.50
CA HIS A 136 -14.88 2.49 4.88
C HIS A 136 -15.51 1.55 3.83
N PRO A 137 -16.16 0.44 4.25
CA PRO A 137 -16.73 -0.54 3.32
C PRO A 137 -17.73 0.05 2.33
N GLU A 138 -18.48 1.06 2.77
CA GLU A 138 -19.48 1.80 1.98
C GLU A 138 -18.88 2.50 0.76
N SER A 139 -17.58 2.80 0.79
CA SER A 139 -16.91 3.53 -0.30
C SER A 139 -16.76 2.66 -1.56
N PHE A 140 -16.54 1.35 -1.41
CA PHE A 140 -16.34 0.41 -2.53
C PHE A 140 -17.51 0.37 -3.51
N ASP A 141 -18.74 0.60 -3.03
CA ASP A 141 -19.96 0.55 -3.85
C ASP A 141 -20.26 1.89 -4.56
N ARG A 142 -19.53 2.97 -4.23
CA ARG A 142 -19.86 4.36 -4.61
C ARG A 142 -18.84 5.02 -5.53
N GLY A 143 -17.84 4.27 -6.02
CA GLY A 143 -16.77 4.85 -6.84
C GLY A 143 -15.90 5.87 -6.08
N MET A 144 -15.81 5.73 -4.76
CA MET A 144 -14.95 6.56 -3.91
C MET A 144 -14.21 5.67 -2.92
N ALA A 145 -13.20 6.21 -2.25
CA ALA A 145 -12.49 5.57 -1.14
C ALA A 145 -12.41 6.58 0.00
N THR A 146 -13.13 6.35 1.08
CA THR A 146 -12.92 7.11 2.31
C THR A 146 -11.89 6.38 3.15
N VAL A 147 -10.66 6.90 3.13
CA VAL A 147 -9.51 6.33 3.84
C VAL A 147 -9.45 6.97 5.23
N PHE A 148 -9.34 6.16 6.27
CA PHE A 148 -9.20 6.62 7.65
C PHE A 148 -7.95 6.02 8.29
N PHE A 149 -7.47 6.70 9.33
CA PHE A 149 -6.31 6.28 10.10
C PHE A 149 -6.64 6.22 11.59
N THR A 150 -6.00 5.28 12.28
CA THR A 150 -6.12 5.14 13.74
C THR A 150 -4.74 5.21 14.39
N ARG A 151 -4.72 5.59 15.66
CA ARG A 151 -3.60 5.37 16.57
C ARG A 151 -4.09 4.62 17.79
N ASN A 152 -3.49 3.46 18.07
CA ASN A 152 -3.85 2.59 19.19
C ASN A 152 -5.36 2.28 19.22
N GLY A 153 -5.93 1.95 18.05
CA GLY A 153 -7.34 1.64 17.89
C GLY A 153 -8.30 2.83 17.91
N LYS A 154 -7.83 4.06 18.17
CA LYS A 154 -8.66 5.28 18.14
C LYS A 154 -8.48 6.01 16.81
N GLU A 155 -9.58 6.32 16.13
CA GLU A 155 -9.55 7.10 14.89
C GLU A 155 -8.95 8.49 15.11
N VAL A 156 -8.05 8.87 14.21
CA VAL A 156 -7.41 10.19 14.15
C VAL A 156 -8.16 11.09 13.17
N GLY A 157 -8.55 10.53 12.02
CA GLY A 157 -9.32 11.20 10.97
C GLY A 157 -9.26 10.42 9.65
N GLY A 158 -9.76 11.02 8.58
CA GLY A 158 -9.74 10.41 7.24
C GLY A 158 -9.99 11.41 6.12
N GLU A 159 -9.78 10.96 4.89
CA GLU A 159 -9.92 11.72 3.65
C GLU A 159 -10.74 10.93 2.62
N VAL A 160 -11.49 11.65 1.77
CA VAL A 160 -12.29 11.06 0.71
C VAL A 160 -11.60 11.22 -0.63
N TYR A 161 -11.41 10.11 -1.34
CA TYR A 161 -10.83 10.06 -2.68
C TYR A 161 -11.89 9.60 -3.68
N PHE A 162 -12.03 10.28 -4.80
CA PHE A 162 -12.90 9.84 -5.88
C PHE A 162 -12.12 8.92 -6.82
N ILE A 163 -12.68 7.75 -7.13
CA ILE A 163 -12.10 6.78 -8.06
C ILE A 163 -12.73 7.06 -9.42
N SER A 164 -11.97 7.69 -10.32
CA SER A 164 -12.37 7.95 -11.72
C SER A 164 -12.27 6.72 -12.60
#